data_AF-A0A815H9L6-F1
#
_entry.id   AF-A0A815H9L6-F1
#
_cell.length_a   1.000
_cell.length_b   1.000
_cell.length_c   1.000
_cell.angle_alpha   90.00
_cell.angle_beta   90.00
_cell.angle_gamma   90.00
#
_symmetry.space_group_name_H-M   'P 1'
#
loop_
_entity.id
_entity.type
_entity.pdbx_description
1 polymer ?
#
loop_
_entity_poly.entity_id
_entity_poly.type
_entity_poly.pdbx_seq_one_letter_code
_entity_poly.pdbx_strand_id
1 'polypeptide(L)'
;MLQSENVSSSSSGSLWPIDRKINRSITPRENNSISSSSSPQVISPLWDSKPIGKSIFLRLCQREQLSPQLILEDKVFRSAIRLQHGSTYRSQLQFVGTLITDDETQRLTYVIDRIQLNDSPRNDMNNHHSLLTNKQLHGEFLIPIRCDNKNSTTIHTDSSLIQEGMKTIDTYCHSSLPIELHQFSFLHGQMLSRLSPSINADLSFDLLTIKNSFKLTPINSDYVQILPTALLKNISSSTGNVVYMNQPHFGYCGLDRMSTNKILLILENDPQACALPLVGM
;
A
#
# COMPACT_ATOMS: atom_id res chain seq x y z
N MET A 1 24.04 -51.13 7.82
CA MET A 1 23.32 -51.93 6.79
C MET A 1 22.15 -51.08 6.33
N LEU A 2 22.27 -50.21 5.33
CA LEU A 2 22.32 -50.49 3.88
C LEU A 2 21.16 -51.35 3.38
N GLN A 3 20.16 -50.70 2.78
CA GLN A 3 19.45 -50.98 1.52
C GLN A 3 18.29 -49.97 1.44
N SER A 4 18.18 -48.95 0.57
CA SER A 4 18.40 -48.76 -0.88
C SER A 4 17.39 -49.48 -1.80
N GLU A 5 16.46 -48.71 -2.36
CA GLU A 5 15.87 -48.75 -3.74
C GLU A 5 14.93 -47.51 -3.83
N ASN A 6 15.20 -46.39 -4.53
CA ASN A 6 15.37 -46.09 -5.96
C ASN A 6 14.23 -46.65 -6.85
N VAL A 7 13.55 -45.96 -7.79
CA VAL A 7 13.64 -44.66 -8.52
C VAL A 7 12.28 -44.51 -9.26
N SER A 8 11.69 -43.32 -9.43
CA SER A 8 11.56 -42.58 -10.72
C SER A 8 10.60 -41.38 -10.50
N SER A 9 10.98 -40.11 -10.60
CA SER A 9 11.51 -39.27 -11.69
C SER A 9 10.44 -38.43 -12.40
N SER A 10 10.62 -37.10 -12.31
CA SER A 10 10.14 -35.98 -13.17
C SER A 10 9.43 -34.91 -12.32
N SER A 11 9.73 -33.62 -12.36
CA SER A 11 10.63 -32.82 -13.20
C SER A 11 11.06 -31.57 -12.42
N SER A 12 12.37 -31.33 -12.36
CA SER A 12 12.99 -30.13 -11.81
C SER A 12 13.05 -29.05 -12.90
N GLY A 13 12.20 -28.02 -12.79
CA GLY A 13 12.29 -26.81 -13.61
C GLY A 13 12.99 -25.70 -12.83
N SER A 14 14.27 -25.48 -13.13
CA SER A 14 15.07 -24.37 -12.60
C SER A 14 15.24 -23.28 -13.66
N LEU A 15 15.08 -22.03 -13.22
CA LEU A 15 15.63 -20.77 -13.74
C LEU A 15 15.14 -20.30 -15.11
N TRP A 16 14.67 -19.05 -15.22
CA TRP A 16 15.39 -17.99 -15.94
C TRP A 16 15.05 -16.59 -15.37
N PRO A 17 16.00 -15.64 -15.40
CA PRO A 17 15.88 -14.27 -14.93
C PRO A 17 15.37 -13.33 -16.06
N ILE A 18 14.62 -12.30 -15.71
CA ILE A 18 14.22 -11.26 -16.67
C ILE A 18 15.32 -10.20 -16.70
N ASP A 19 16.36 -10.47 -17.50
CA ASP A 19 17.27 -9.46 -18.05
C ASP A 19 16.70 -9.03 -19.41
N ARG A 20 16.24 -7.78 -19.53
CA ARG A 20 15.97 -7.15 -20.84
C ARG A 20 16.97 -6.03 -21.07
N LYS A 21 18.20 -6.41 -21.45
CA LYS A 21 19.08 -5.57 -22.27
C LYS A 21 18.62 -5.67 -23.72
N ILE A 22 18.04 -4.59 -24.25
CA ILE A 22 17.86 -4.44 -25.70
C ILE A 22 19.15 -3.82 -26.25
N ASN A 23 20.09 -4.66 -26.67
CA ASN A 23 21.16 -4.28 -27.57
C ASN A 23 20.65 -4.47 -29.01
N ARG A 24 20.41 -3.36 -29.72
CA ARG A 24 20.38 -3.36 -31.19
C ARG A 24 21.52 -2.48 -31.69
N SER A 25 22.59 -3.15 -32.13
CA SER A 25 23.62 -2.57 -32.99
C SER A 25 23.04 -2.35 -34.38
N ILE A 26 22.92 -1.09 -34.80
CA ILE A 26 22.69 -0.71 -36.20
C ILE A 26 23.93 0.07 -36.65
N THR A 27 24.65 -0.50 -37.61
CA THR A 27 25.78 0.12 -38.31
C THR A 27 25.31 1.35 -39.09
N PRO A 28 26.07 2.47 -39.09
CA PRO A 28 25.66 3.69 -39.77
C PRO A 28 25.94 3.60 -41.28
N ARG A 29 24.94 3.97 -42.10
CA ARG A 29 25.19 4.35 -43.50
C ARG A 29 25.63 5.81 -43.53
N GLU A 30 26.80 6.04 -44.10
CA GLU A 30 27.33 7.36 -44.42
C GLU A 30 26.37 8.13 -45.33
N ASN A 31 26.07 9.37 -44.97
CA ASN A 31 25.75 10.44 -45.91
C ASN A 31 26.13 11.78 -45.25
N ASN A 32 27.11 12.44 -45.86
CA ASN A 32 27.62 13.75 -45.50
C ASN A 32 26.61 14.87 -45.82
N SER A 33 26.31 15.74 -44.86
CA SER A 33 26.19 17.20 -45.07
C SER A 33 26.12 17.98 -43.75
N ILE A 34 27.24 18.63 -43.44
CA ILE A 34 27.49 19.87 -42.68
C ILE A 34 26.27 20.55 -42.00
N SER A 35 26.25 20.60 -40.66
CA SER A 35 26.25 21.86 -39.86
C SER A 35 25.92 21.65 -38.37
N SER A 36 26.66 22.37 -37.52
CA SER A 36 26.50 22.58 -36.07
C SER A 36 26.74 21.39 -35.13
N SER A 37 28.00 21.24 -34.72
CA SER A 37 28.39 20.51 -33.51
C SER A 37 27.80 21.20 -32.27
N SER A 38 26.58 20.84 -31.89
CA SER A 38 26.19 20.98 -30.49
C SER A 38 26.86 19.84 -29.73
N SER A 39 27.74 20.19 -28.80
CA SER A 39 28.22 19.27 -27.77
C SER A 39 27.01 18.57 -27.13
N PRO A 40 27.11 17.29 -26.74
CA PRO A 40 26.04 16.69 -25.95
C PRO A 40 25.89 17.58 -24.71
N GLN A 41 24.70 18.14 -24.51
CA GLN A 41 24.39 18.84 -23.27
C GLN A 41 24.72 17.89 -22.15
N VAL A 42 25.79 18.18 -21.40
CA VAL A 42 26.13 17.44 -20.19
C VAL A 42 24.93 17.64 -19.28
N ILE A 43 24.11 16.61 -19.13
CA ILE A 43 22.99 16.61 -18.20
C ILE A 43 23.64 16.71 -16.82
N SER A 44 23.72 17.92 -16.29
CA SER A 44 24.19 18.15 -14.94
C SER A 44 23.25 17.40 -13.99
N PRO A 45 23.78 16.60 -13.05
CA PRO A 45 22.94 15.90 -12.09
C PRO A 45 22.15 16.92 -11.28
N LEU A 46 20.90 16.59 -10.96
CA LEU A 46 19.99 17.47 -10.23
C LEU A 46 20.48 17.79 -8.80
N TRP A 47 21.23 16.86 -8.20
CA TRP A 47 21.95 17.01 -6.93
C TRP A 47 23.14 16.03 -6.87
N ASP A 48 24.07 16.27 -5.95
CA ASP A 48 25.11 15.29 -5.60
C ASP A 48 24.50 14.19 -4.72
N SER A 49 24.63 12.94 -5.16
CA SER A 49 24.09 11.76 -4.46
C SER A 49 25.08 11.16 -3.46
N LYS A 50 26.19 11.84 -3.16
CA LYS A 50 27.18 11.37 -2.20
C LYS A 50 26.56 11.23 -0.79
N PRO A 51 26.61 10.05 -0.16
CA PRO A 51 26.03 9.83 1.15
C PRO A 51 26.83 10.57 2.23
N ILE A 52 26.14 11.25 3.14
CA ILE A 52 26.75 11.93 4.31
C ILE A 52 26.54 11.16 5.63
N GLY A 53 25.80 10.05 5.60
CA GLY A 53 25.45 9.31 6.81
C GLY A 53 24.97 7.89 6.52
N LYS A 54 24.55 7.20 7.58
CA LYS A 54 24.05 5.82 7.48
C LYS A 54 22.67 5.81 6.82
N SER A 55 22.48 4.88 5.88
CA SER A 55 21.16 4.63 5.31
C SER A 55 20.24 3.96 6.32
N ILE A 56 18.95 4.30 6.25
CA ILE A 56 17.88 3.59 6.96
C ILE A 56 16.96 2.91 5.95
N PHE A 57 16.23 1.89 6.39
CA PHE A 57 15.24 1.20 5.57
C PHE A 57 13.85 1.41 6.17
N LEU A 58 12.97 2.04 5.40
CA LEU A 58 11.55 2.16 5.75
C LEU A 58 10.78 0.95 5.24
N ARG A 59 9.94 0.38 6.09
CA ARG A 59 9.01 -0.71 5.80
C ARG A 59 7.74 -0.43 6.61
N LEU A 60 6.57 -0.75 6.06
CA LEU A 60 5.28 -0.57 6.76
C LEU A 60 5.27 -1.28 8.12
N CYS A 61 5.82 -2.50 8.17
CA CYS A 61 6.06 -3.27 9.39
C CYS A 61 7.58 -3.38 9.62
N GLN A 62 8.18 -2.35 10.23
CA GLN A 62 9.64 -2.16 10.24
C GLN A 62 10.41 -3.19 11.08
N ARG A 63 9.80 -3.68 12.17
CA ARG A 63 10.39 -4.73 13.01
C ARG A 63 9.65 -6.04 12.77
N GLU A 64 10.37 -7.07 12.36
CA GLU A 64 9.86 -8.44 12.22
C GLU A 64 9.31 -9.01 13.55
N GLN A 65 9.68 -8.40 14.68
CA GLN A 65 9.23 -8.76 16.03
C GLN A 65 8.00 -7.99 16.53
N LEU A 66 7.58 -6.92 15.84
CA LEU A 66 6.36 -6.17 16.16
C LEU A 66 5.30 -6.52 15.13
N SER A 67 4.72 -7.71 15.27
CA SER A 67 3.55 -8.08 14.48
C SER A 67 2.44 -7.05 14.68
N PRO A 68 1.71 -6.66 13.62
CA PRO A 68 0.54 -5.81 13.75
C PRO A 68 -0.42 -6.35 14.81
N GLN A 69 -1.01 -5.45 15.60
CA GLN A 69 -1.99 -5.80 16.63
C GLN A 69 -3.40 -5.64 16.07
N LEU A 70 -4.29 -6.53 16.48
CA LEU A 70 -5.73 -6.39 16.25
C LEU A 70 -6.45 -6.27 17.60
N ILE A 71 -7.32 -5.26 17.72
CA ILE A 71 -8.22 -5.06 18.84
C ILE A 71 -9.64 -5.19 18.32
N LEU A 72 -10.39 -6.15 18.84
CA LEU A 72 -11.81 -6.34 18.52
C LEU A 72 -12.63 -6.11 19.77
N GLU A 73 -13.61 -5.21 19.69
CA GLU A 73 -14.52 -5.02 20.82
C GLU A 73 -15.45 -6.23 21.03
N ASP A 74 -15.59 -6.67 22.28
CA ASP A 74 -16.43 -7.81 22.64
C ASP A 74 -17.90 -7.62 22.19
N LYS A 75 -18.43 -6.39 22.29
CA LYS A 75 -19.80 -6.06 21.83
C LYS A 75 -19.98 -6.30 20.32
N VAL A 76 -18.94 -6.03 19.54
CA VAL A 76 -18.90 -6.24 18.09
C VAL A 76 -18.85 -7.73 17.82
N PHE A 77 -17.94 -8.45 18.47
CA PHE A 77 -17.82 -9.89 18.27
C PHE A 77 -19.13 -10.64 18.59
N ARG A 78 -19.77 -10.34 19.73
CA ARG A 78 -21.08 -10.93 20.09
C ARG A 78 -22.17 -10.60 19.08
N SER A 79 -22.18 -9.38 18.56
CA SER A 79 -23.13 -8.96 17.53
C SER A 79 -22.91 -9.73 16.22
N ALA A 80 -21.66 -9.95 15.83
CA ALA A 80 -21.29 -10.71 14.64
C ALA A 80 -21.78 -12.16 14.72
N ILE A 81 -21.54 -12.82 15.87
CA ILE A 81 -22.04 -14.18 16.13
C ILE A 81 -23.56 -14.22 15.98
N ARG A 82 -24.28 -13.30 16.63
CA ARG A 82 -25.75 -13.27 16.58
C ARG A 82 -26.26 -13.09 15.15
N LEU A 83 -25.64 -12.20 14.36
CA LEU A 83 -26.05 -11.91 12.99
C LEU A 83 -25.72 -13.05 12.02
N GLN A 84 -24.60 -13.76 12.21
CA GLN A 84 -24.21 -14.90 11.38
C GLN A 84 -25.22 -16.05 11.39
N HIS A 85 -25.97 -16.21 12.49
CA HIS A 85 -27.03 -17.20 12.60
C HIS A 85 -28.30 -16.82 11.80
N GLY A 86 -28.48 -15.54 11.47
CA GLY A 86 -29.52 -15.09 10.55
C GLY A 86 -29.09 -15.31 9.11
N SER A 87 -29.82 -16.14 8.35
CA SER A 87 -29.50 -16.47 6.95
C SER A 87 -29.39 -15.26 6.03
N THR A 88 -30.12 -14.18 6.34
CA THR A 88 -30.16 -12.94 5.55
C THR A 88 -28.86 -12.15 5.64
N TYR A 89 -28.22 -12.10 6.82
CA TYR A 89 -27.14 -11.15 7.11
C TYR A 89 -25.74 -11.76 6.94
N ARG A 90 -25.68 -13.08 6.81
CA ARG A 90 -24.43 -13.84 6.81
C ARG A 90 -23.47 -13.47 5.67
N SER A 91 -24.00 -13.17 4.47
CA SER A 91 -23.17 -12.75 3.32
C SER A 91 -22.97 -11.24 3.22
N GLN A 92 -23.59 -10.48 4.12
CA GLN A 92 -23.59 -9.02 4.12
C GLN A 92 -22.73 -8.44 5.26
N LEU A 93 -22.29 -9.27 6.20
CA LEU A 93 -21.57 -8.85 7.39
C LEU A 93 -20.16 -8.34 7.06
N GLN A 94 -19.87 -7.10 7.46
CA GLN A 94 -18.55 -6.49 7.39
C GLN A 94 -18.19 -5.89 8.74
N PHE A 95 -16.91 -5.95 9.09
CA PHE A 95 -16.38 -5.19 10.21
C PHE A 95 -15.94 -3.82 9.69
N VAL A 96 -16.09 -2.80 10.53
CA VAL A 96 -15.51 -1.49 10.27
C VAL A 96 -14.38 -1.29 11.26
N GLY A 97 -13.22 -0.90 10.76
CA GLY A 97 -12.05 -0.67 11.59
C GLY A 97 -11.37 0.65 11.30
N THR A 98 -10.51 1.04 12.22
CA THR A 98 -9.56 2.15 12.09
C THR A 98 -8.14 1.64 12.34
N LEU A 99 -7.15 2.34 11.79
CA LEU A 99 -5.75 2.00 11.95
C LEU A 99 -5.08 3.10 12.78
N ILE A 100 -4.48 2.70 13.90
CA ILE A 100 -3.70 3.60 14.75
C ILE A 100 -2.23 3.18 14.74
N THR A 101 -1.35 4.16 14.80
CA THR A 101 0.10 3.99 14.92
C THR A 101 0.56 4.49 16.27
N ASP A 102 1.37 3.69 16.95
CA ASP A 102 2.02 4.08 18.19
C ASP A 102 3.37 4.76 17.84
N ASP A 103 3.55 6.01 18.24
CA ASP A 103 4.74 6.81 17.91
C ASP A 103 6.04 6.24 18.52
N GLU A 104 5.95 5.59 19.69
CA GLU A 104 7.09 5.01 20.39
C GLU A 104 7.47 3.65 19.81
N THR A 105 6.47 2.79 19.63
CA THR A 105 6.72 1.41 19.17
C THR A 105 6.72 1.27 17.65
N GLN A 106 6.18 2.25 16.92
CA GLN A 106 5.93 2.21 15.47
C GLN A 106 5.07 1.00 15.05
N ARG A 107 4.25 0.49 15.98
CA ARG A 107 3.40 -0.68 15.76
C ARG A 107 2.05 -0.26 15.17
N LEU A 108 1.65 -0.96 14.12
CA LEU A 108 0.31 -0.86 13.53
C LEU A 108 -0.72 -1.58 14.40
N THR A 109 -1.79 -0.89 14.77
CA THR A 109 -2.91 -1.48 15.53
C THR A 109 -4.23 -1.26 14.79
N TYR A 110 -4.86 -2.35 14.40
CA TYR A 110 -6.17 -2.39 13.75
C TYR A 110 -7.24 -2.46 14.84
N VAL A 111 -8.12 -1.47 14.94
CA VAL A 111 -9.19 -1.42 15.93
C VAL A 111 -10.52 -1.64 15.25
N ILE A 112 -11.23 -2.70 15.62
CA ILE A 112 -12.55 -3.06 15.12
C ILE A 112 -13.59 -2.77 16.20
N ASP A 113 -14.43 -1.77 15.94
CA ASP A 113 -15.40 -1.24 16.92
C ASP A 113 -16.85 -1.26 16.45
N ARG A 114 -17.09 -1.58 15.16
CA ARG A 114 -18.42 -1.55 14.55
C ARG A 114 -18.61 -2.67 13.53
N ILE A 115 -19.89 -2.98 13.30
CA ILE A 115 -20.35 -3.86 12.23
C ILE A 115 -21.15 -3.01 11.26
N GLN A 116 -20.97 -3.29 9.98
CA GLN A 116 -21.84 -2.81 8.92
C GLN A 116 -22.44 -3.99 8.17
N LEU A 117 -23.69 -3.84 7.75
CA LEU A 117 -24.33 -4.74 6.79
C LEU A 117 -24.21 -4.09 5.42
N ASN A 118 -23.76 -4.85 4.43
CA ASN A 118 -23.78 -4.42 3.04
C ASN A 118 -25.22 -4.55 2.51
N ASP A 119 -25.86 -3.41 2.23
CA ASP A 119 -27.27 -3.34 1.80
C ASP A 119 -27.50 -3.79 0.35
N SER A 120 -26.45 -4.14 -0.41
CA SER A 120 -26.62 -4.54 -1.81
C SER A 120 -27.17 -5.97 -1.93
N PRO A 121 -28.37 -6.18 -2.49
CA PRO A 121 -28.79 -7.51 -2.90
C PRO A 121 -27.89 -7.98 -4.05
N ARG A 122 -27.60 -9.29 -4.10
CA ARG A 122 -26.69 -9.97 -5.03
C ARG A 122 -27.05 -9.90 -6.54
N ASN A 123 -27.75 -8.88 -7.00
CA ASN A 123 -28.05 -8.64 -8.40
C ASN A 123 -27.54 -7.26 -8.78
N ASP A 124 -26.26 -7.16 -9.15
CA ASP A 124 -25.76 -6.28 -10.21
C ASP A 124 -24.25 -6.52 -10.34
N MET A 125 -23.88 -7.50 -11.17
CA MET A 125 -22.50 -7.85 -11.53
C MET A 125 -21.77 -6.75 -12.34
N ASN A 126 -22.27 -5.51 -12.35
CA ASN A 126 -21.74 -4.41 -13.16
C ASN A 126 -21.51 -3.09 -12.40
N ASN A 127 -21.70 -3.03 -11.08
CA ASN A 127 -21.39 -1.81 -10.33
C ASN A 127 -20.15 -1.98 -9.46
N HIS A 128 -18.97 -1.69 -10.04
CA HIS A 128 -17.72 -1.51 -9.32
C HIS A 128 -17.70 -0.27 -8.38
N HIS A 129 -18.83 0.40 -8.13
CA HIS A 129 -18.91 1.60 -7.31
C HIS A 129 -20.26 1.77 -6.59
N SER A 130 -20.63 0.84 -5.72
CA SER A 130 -21.57 1.12 -4.62
C SER A 130 -20.90 1.01 -3.25
N LEU A 131 -19.67 1.53 -3.14
CA LEU A 131 -19.25 2.16 -1.89
C LEU A 131 -20.23 3.34 -1.65
N LEU A 132 -20.64 3.56 -0.40
CA LEU A 132 -21.50 4.66 0.08
C LEU A 132 -23.00 4.31 0.23
N THR A 133 -23.31 3.54 1.27
CA THR A 133 -24.55 3.76 2.04
C THR A 133 -24.32 3.50 3.53
N ASN A 134 -23.23 4.07 4.06
CA ASN A 134 -23.09 4.57 5.43
C ASN A 134 -21.90 5.53 5.40
N LYS A 135 -21.98 6.62 6.16
CA LYS A 135 -20.98 7.70 6.18
C LYS A 135 -19.66 7.18 6.77
N GLN A 136 -18.83 6.53 5.95
CA GLN A 136 -17.49 6.10 6.32
C GLN A 136 -16.68 7.34 6.73
N LEU A 137 -16.20 7.37 7.97
CA LEU A 137 -15.39 8.48 8.47
C LEU A 137 -13.97 8.37 7.91
N HIS A 138 -13.23 9.48 7.93
CA HIS A 138 -11.83 9.50 7.49
C HIS A 138 -10.99 8.47 8.28
N GLY A 139 -10.13 7.73 7.58
CA GLY A 139 -9.30 6.67 8.17
C GLY A 139 -10.03 5.37 8.55
N GLU A 140 -11.33 5.26 8.29
CA GLU A 140 -12.06 4.01 8.45
C GLU A 140 -11.90 3.12 7.22
N PHE A 141 -11.88 1.81 7.42
CA PHE A 141 -11.89 0.82 6.34
C PHE A 141 -12.81 -0.35 6.67
N LEU A 142 -13.30 -0.99 5.61
CA LEU A 142 -14.17 -2.16 5.70
C LEU A 142 -13.34 -3.43 5.65
N ILE A 143 -13.66 -4.36 6.53
CA ILE A 143 -13.02 -5.67 6.63
C ILE A 143 -14.07 -6.71 6.22
N PRO A 144 -13.88 -7.39 5.07
CA PRO A 144 -14.78 -8.46 4.67
C PRO A 144 -14.68 -9.62 5.65
N ILE A 145 -15.83 -10.16 6.07
CA ILE A 145 -15.90 -11.32 6.96
C ILE A 145 -16.55 -12.49 6.23
N ARG A 146 -15.80 -13.59 6.11
CA ARG A 146 -16.38 -14.86 5.65
C ARG A 146 -16.96 -15.62 6.83
N CYS A 147 -18.28 -15.71 6.87
CA CYS A 147 -18.98 -16.54 7.83
C CYS A 147 -19.12 -17.97 7.29
N ASP A 148 -18.56 -18.99 7.97
CA ASP A 148 -18.83 -20.42 7.71
C ASP A 148 -19.73 -21.03 8.83
N ASN A 149 -20.55 -22.02 8.51
CA ASN A 149 -21.46 -22.73 9.44
C ASN A 149 -21.28 -24.24 9.33
N LYS A 150 -20.48 -24.71 8.36
CA LYS A 150 -20.20 -26.12 8.18
C LYS A 150 -19.04 -26.52 9.09
N ASN A 151 -18.98 -27.80 9.42
CA ASN A 151 -17.84 -28.42 10.11
C ASN A 151 -16.58 -28.48 9.20
N SER A 152 -16.30 -27.42 8.42
CA SER A 152 -15.05 -27.32 7.66
C SER A 152 -13.94 -27.06 8.67
N THR A 153 -13.04 -28.03 8.81
CA THR A 153 -12.00 -28.03 9.85
C THR A 153 -10.78 -27.18 9.48
N THR A 154 -10.81 -26.51 8.32
CA THR A 154 -9.65 -25.79 7.79
C THR A 154 -10.05 -24.39 7.34
N ILE A 155 -9.68 -23.42 8.17
CA ILE A 155 -9.57 -22.00 7.83
C ILE A 155 -8.36 -21.89 6.90
N HIS A 156 -8.59 -21.88 5.59
CA HIS A 156 -7.54 -21.63 4.61
C HIS A 156 -7.83 -20.30 3.92
N THR A 157 -6.82 -19.43 3.91
CA THR A 157 -6.81 -18.24 3.09
C THR A 157 -6.89 -18.68 1.63
N ASP A 158 -8.07 -18.52 1.03
CA ASP A 158 -8.27 -18.89 -0.37
C ASP A 158 -7.36 -18.06 -1.27
N SER A 159 -6.73 -18.69 -2.26
CA SER A 159 -5.86 -18.00 -3.25
C SER A 159 -6.58 -16.81 -3.91
N SER A 160 -7.91 -16.91 -4.09
CA SER A 160 -8.73 -15.82 -4.61
C SER A 160 -8.77 -14.59 -3.69
N LEU A 161 -8.76 -14.78 -2.36
CA LEU A 161 -8.75 -13.67 -1.39
C LEU A 161 -7.40 -12.94 -1.40
N ILE A 162 -6.31 -13.68 -1.58
CA ILE A 162 -4.98 -13.08 -1.74
C ILE A 162 -4.95 -12.24 -3.02
N GLN A 163 -5.46 -12.77 -4.13
CA GLN A 163 -5.55 -12.04 -5.40
C GLN A 163 -6.42 -10.79 -5.30
N GLU A 164 -7.56 -10.88 -4.61
CA GLU A 164 -8.43 -9.74 -4.33
C GLU A 164 -7.71 -8.69 -3.48
N GLY A 165 -7.06 -9.09 -2.39
CA GLY A 165 -6.29 -8.18 -1.54
C GLY A 165 -5.15 -7.49 -2.29
N MET A 166 -4.41 -8.23 -3.13
CA MET A 166 -3.37 -7.67 -3.99
C MET A 166 -3.95 -6.65 -4.97
N LYS A 167 -5.07 -6.98 -5.62
CA LYS A 167 -5.76 -6.07 -6.55
C LYS A 167 -6.27 -4.80 -5.86
N THR A 168 -6.79 -4.93 -4.64
CA THR A 168 -7.27 -3.81 -3.84
C THR A 168 -6.12 -2.87 -3.48
N ILE A 169 -5.00 -3.40 -2.97
CA ILE A 169 -3.81 -2.61 -2.67
C ILE A 169 -3.26 -1.94 -3.94
N ASP A 170 -3.18 -2.69 -5.06
CA ASP A 170 -2.73 -2.15 -6.35
C ASP A 170 -3.64 -1.01 -6.84
N THR A 171 -4.95 -1.13 -6.67
CA THR A 171 -5.92 -0.09 -7.02
C THR A 171 -5.69 1.18 -6.20
N TYR A 172 -5.41 1.06 -4.90
CA TYR A 172 -5.08 2.22 -4.06
C TYR A 172 -3.77 2.88 -4.47
N CYS A 173 -2.73 2.09 -4.76
CA CYS A 173 -1.43 2.59 -5.23
C CYS A 173 -1.54 3.40 -6.54
N HIS A 174 -2.54 3.13 -7.37
CA HIS A 174 -2.81 3.86 -8.62
C HIS A 174 -3.95 4.88 -8.51
N SER A 175 -4.50 5.08 -7.31
CA SER A 175 -5.59 6.02 -7.09
C SER A 175 -5.09 7.45 -6.90
N SER A 176 -5.98 8.42 -7.08
CA SER A 176 -5.76 9.83 -6.70
C SER A 176 -6.31 10.14 -5.31
N LEU A 177 -6.57 9.11 -4.49
CA LEU A 177 -7.05 9.30 -3.12
C LEU A 177 -5.89 9.77 -2.25
N PRO A 178 -6.16 10.53 -1.17
CA PRO A 178 -5.15 10.87 -0.19
C PRO A 178 -4.46 9.62 0.35
N ILE A 179 -3.15 9.72 0.56
CA ILE A 179 -2.34 8.62 1.09
C ILE A 179 -2.76 8.32 2.54
N GLU A 180 -3.39 7.16 2.77
CA GLU A 180 -3.72 6.66 4.11
C GLU A 180 -3.09 5.28 4.34
N LEU A 181 -2.55 5.05 5.54
CA LEU A 181 -1.78 3.83 5.84
C LEU A 181 -2.57 2.53 5.66
N HIS A 182 -3.87 2.52 5.95
CA HIS A 182 -4.68 1.31 5.84
C HIS A 182 -4.79 0.82 4.39
N GLN A 183 -4.62 1.69 3.40
CA GLN A 183 -4.73 1.38 1.97
C GLN A 183 -3.61 0.44 1.49
N PHE A 184 -2.49 0.38 2.22
CA PHE A 184 -1.35 -0.50 1.95
C PHE A 184 -1.45 -1.85 2.69
N SER A 185 -2.64 -2.17 3.19
CA SER A 185 -2.92 -3.43 3.87
C SER A 185 -4.32 -3.92 3.53
N PHE A 186 -4.49 -5.24 3.49
CA PHE A 186 -5.77 -5.88 3.28
C PHE A 186 -6.01 -6.87 4.43
N LEU A 187 -6.96 -6.53 5.29
CA LEU A 187 -7.36 -7.35 6.43
C LEU A 187 -8.64 -8.11 6.07
N HIS A 188 -8.65 -9.42 6.29
CA HIS A 188 -9.78 -10.29 6.06
C HIS A 188 -10.11 -11.09 7.33
N GLY A 189 -11.39 -11.20 7.66
CA GLY A 189 -11.86 -12.01 8.79
C GLY A 189 -12.54 -13.29 8.33
N GLN A 190 -12.34 -14.39 9.04
CA GLN A 190 -13.14 -15.60 8.88
C GLN A 190 -13.72 -16.02 10.23
N MET A 191 -15.03 -16.23 10.26
CA MET A 191 -15.77 -16.57 11.47
C MET A 191 -16.51 -17.89 11.31
N LEU A 192 -16.25 -18.82 12.21
CA LEU A 192 -16.93 -20.10 12.31
C LEU A 192 -17.66 -20.16 13.66
N SER A 193 -18.98 -20.24 13.64
CA SER A 193 -19.79 -20.39 14.85
C SER A 193 -20.47 -21.74 14.88
N ARG A 194 -20.31 -22.48 15.98
CA ARG A 194 -20.97 -23.76 16.27
C ARG A 194 -21.92 -23.58 17.45
N LEU A 195 -23.18 -23.99 17.27
CA LEU A 195 -24.18 -24.04 18.35
C LEU A 195 -24.13 -25.43 19.02
N SER A 196 -23.83 -25.50 20.33
CA SER A 196 -24.28 -26.51 21.31
C SER A 196 -23.28 -26.69 22.46
N PRO A 197 -23.71 -26.92 23.72
CA PRO A 197 -24.74 -26.20 24.50
C PRO A 197 -24.28 -24.78 24.91
N SER A 198 -23.07 -24.39 24.52
CA SER A 198 -22.53 -23.03 24.60
C SER A 198 -22.28 -22.49 23.19
N ILE A 199 -22.16 -21.17 23.06
CA ILE A 199 -21.78 -20.52 21.81
C ILE A 199 -20.26 -20.61 21.70
N ASN A 200 -19.78 -21.46 20.79
CA ASN A 200 -18.37 -21.56 20.45
C ASN A 200 -18.16 -20.91 19.09
N ALA A 201 -17.42 -19.81 19.06
CA ALA A 201 -17.09 -19.09 17.84
C ALA A 201 -15.58 -18.95 17.70
N ASP A 202 -15.07 -19.43 16.57
CA ASP A 202 -13.68 -19.27 16.15
C ASP A 202 -13.64 -18.08 15.19
N LEU A 203 -12.75 -17.12 15.46
CA LEU A 203 -12.53 -15.96 14.60
C LEU A 203 -11.04 -15.86 14.29
N SER A 204 -10.72 -15.83 13.00
CA SER A 204 -9.37 -15.66 12.50
C SER A 204 -9.30 -14.43 11.61
N PHE A 205 -8.13 -13.81 11.58
CA PHE A 205 -7.84 -12.70 10.68
C PHE A 205 -6.56 -12.96 9.92
N ASP A 206 -6.62 -12.72 8.62
CA ASP A 206 -5.48 -12.75 7.72
C ASP A 206 -5.17 -11.31 7.30
N LEU A 207 -3.90 -10.92 7.41
CA LEU A 207 -3.41 -9.61 7.03
C LEU A 207 -2.42 -9.74 5.88
N LEU A 208 -2.76 -9.16 4.74
CA LEU A 208 -1.88 -9.00 3.59
C LEU A 208 -1.32 -7.57 3.59
N THR A 209 -0.01 -7.41 3.38
CA THR A 209 0.65 -6.09 3.31
C THR A 209 1.84 -6.12 2.37
N ILE A 210 2.35 -4.92 2.06
CA ILE A 210 3.49 -4.71 1.17
C ILE A 210 4.80 -5.05 1.89
N LYS A 211 5.62 -5.90 1.27
CA LYS A 211 6.94 -6.30 1.80
C LYS A 211 8.07 -5.33 1.41
N ASN A 212 7.83 -4.43 0.46
CA ASN A 212 8.82 -3.52 -0.09
C ASN A 212 9.49 -2.69 1.02
N SER A 213 10.78 -2.45 0.84
CA SER A 213 11.58 -1.60 1.71
C SER A 213 12.17 -0.44 0.92
N PHE A 214 12.04 0.77 1.44
CA PHE A 214 12.64 1.97 0.85
C PHE A 214 13.94 2.29 1.59
N LYS A 215 15.05 2.30 0.85
CA LYS A 215 16.35 2.72 1.39
C LYS A 215 16.43 4.25 1.34
N LEU A 216 16.47 4.89 2.51
CA LEU A 216 16.74 6.31 2.62
C LEU A 216 18.21 6.52 2.92
N THR A 217 18.88 7.34 2.13
CA THR A 217 20.30 7.66 2.30
C THR A 217 20.45 9.18 2.41
N PRO A 218 20.92 9.71 3.54
CA PRO A 218 21.07 11.15 3.69
C PRO A 218 22.16 11.67 2.77
N ILE A 219 21.86 12.77 2.07
CA ILE A 219 22.78 13.52 1.20
C ILE A 219 22.95 14.95 1.76
N ASN A 220 23.97 15.67 1.27
CA ASN A 220 24.15 17.06 1.68
C ASN A 220 23.07 17.95 1.03
N SER A 221 22.35 18.71 1.86
CA SER A 221 21.29 19.64 1.46
C SER A 221 21.77 20.76 0.56
N ASP A 222 23.05 21.16 0.66
CA ASP A 222 23.60 22.28 -0.13
C ASP A 222 23.59 22.00 -1.64
N TYR A 223 23.54 20.73 -2.03
CA TYR A 223 23.46 20.31 -3.42
C TYR A 223 22.03 20.23 -3.96
N VAL A 224 21.01 20.42 -3.10
CA VAL A 224 19.60 20.36 -3.48
C VAL A 224 19.05 21.78 -3.56
N GLN A 225 18.84 22.28 -4.78
CA GLN A 225 18.25 23.60 -4.99
C GLN A 225 16.74 23.50 -5.12
N ILE A 226 15.98 24.16 -4.24
CA ILE A 226 14.52 24.22 -4.28
C ILE A 226 14.08 25.63 -4.71
N LEU A 227 13.10 25.72 -5.60
CA LEU A 227 12.51 26.98 -6.04
C LEU A 227 11.82 27.71 -4.88
N PRO A 228 12.04 29.03 -4.70
CA PRO A 228 11.53 29.79 -3.56
C PRO A 228 10.05 30.16 -3.73
N THR A 229 9.18 29.15 -3.80
CA THR A 229 7.72 29.31 -3.92
C THR A 229 7.07 29.70 -2.60
N ALA A 230 5.80 30.12 -2.66
CA ALA A 230 4.99 30.36 -1.47
C ALA A 230 4.87 29.09 -0.60
N LEU A 231 4.79 27.91 -1.22
CA LEU A 231 4.75 26.64 -0.52
C LEU A 231 6.03 26.39 0.30
N LEU A 232 7.21 26.60 -0.31
CA LEU A 232 8.48 26.49 0.42
C LEU A 232 8.54 27.47 1.60
N LYS A 233 8.10 28.72 1.38
CA LYS A 233 8.06 29.74 2.46
C LYS A 233 7.13 29.32 3.60
N ASN A 234 5.98 28.72 3.29
CA ASN A 234 5.05 28.24 4.32
C ASN A 234 5.64 27.09 5.13
N ILE A 235 6.23 26.09 4.48
CA ILE A 235 6.83 24.91 5.14
C ILE A 235 8.07 25.29 5.96
N SER A 236 8.87 26.25 5.48
CA SER A 236 10.04 26.77 6.21
C SER A 236 9.70 27.79 7.30
N SER A 237 8.46 28.31 7.35
CA SER A 237 8.05 29.26 8.37
C SER A 237 7.68 28.57 9.69
N SER A 238 8.00 29.22 10.81
CA SER A 238 7.60 28.75 12.15
C SER A 238 6.09 28.67 12.33
N THR A 239 5.32 29.48 11.58
CA THR A 239 3.84 29.44 11.55
C THR A 239 3.27 28.25 10.80
N GLY A 240 3.95 27.76 9.75
CA GLY A 240 3.57 26.53 9.06
C GLY A 240 3.61 25.33 10.01
N ASN A 241 4.66 25.24 10.83
CA ASN A 241 4.84 24.15 11.79
C ASN A 241 3.68 23.98 12.79
N VAL A 242 2.93 25.05 13.11
CA VAL A 242 1.78 24.99 14.04
C VAL A 242 0.50 24.48 13.37
N VAL A 243 0.29 24.81 12.08
CA VAL A 243 -0.90 24.36 11.32
C VAL A 243 -0.81 22.87 10.95
N TYR A 244 0.40 22.34 10.78
CA TYR A 244 0.65 20.95 10.38
C TYR A 244 0.89 19.99 11.56
N MET A 245 0.74 20.42 12.83
CA MET A 245 1.17 19.63 14.00
C MET A 245 0.40 18.32 14.24
N ASN A 246 -0.82 18.16 13.72
CA ASN A 246 -1.67 17.02 14.09
C ASN A 246 -1.95 16.02 12.97
N GLN A 247 -1.58 16.29 11.72
CA GLN A 247 -1.72 15.32 10.63
C GLN A 247 -0.56 15.40 9.62
N PRO A 248 -0.08 14.25 9.13
CA PRO A 248 0.92 14.23 8.07
C PRO A 248 0.32 14.79 6.78
N HIS A 249 1.12 15.59 6.06
CA HIS A 249 0.76 16.14 4.76
C HIS A 249 1.80 15.70 3.74
N PHE A 250 1.34 15.42 2.52
CA PHE A 250 2.18 14.93 1.43
C PHE A 250 2.16 15.88 0.25
N GLY A 251 3.17 15.78 -0.60
CA GLY A 251 3.34 16.56 -1.81
C GLY A 251 4.32 15.86 -2.73
N TYR A 252 4.66 16.50 -3.84
CA TYR A 252 5.60 15.98 -4.81
C TYR A 252 6.74 16.95 -5.06
N CYS A 253 7.90 16.39 -5.40
CA CYS A 253 9.05 17.15 -5.91
C CYS A 253 9.10 16.97 -7.43
N GLY A 254 8.93 18.05 -8.18
CA GLY A 254 9.00 18.06 -9.64
C GLY A 254 10.09 18.99 -10.17
N LEU A 255 10.25 18.98 -11.50
CA LEU A 255 11.07 19.95 -12.22
C LEU A 255 10.17 20.93 -12.98
N ASP A 256 10.51 22.21 -12.94
CA ASP A 256 9.84 23.20 -13.77
C ASP A 256 10.30 23.10 -15.23
N ARG A 257 9.41 23.39 -16.18
CA ARG A 257 9.69 23.37 -17.62
C ARG A 257 10.80 24.34 -18.01
N MET A 258 11.02 25.39 -17.22
CA MET A 258 12.04 26.42 -17.47
C MET A 258 13.34 26.22 -16.67
N SER A 259 13.33 25.34 -15.65
CA SER A 259 14.44 25.17 -14.71
C SER A 259 14.76 23.69 -14.54
N THR A 260 15.81 23.22 -15.21
CA THR A 260 16.23 21.81 -15.18
C THR A 260 16.99 21.39 -13.92
N ASN A 261 17.47 22.36 -13.12
CA ASN A 261 18.40 22.11 -11.99
C ASN A 261 17.83 22.53 -10.63
N LYS A 262 16.54 22.88 -10.55
CA LYS A 262 15.89 23.22 -9.29
C LYS A 262 14.59 22.46 -9.13
N ILE A 263 14.34 22.01 -7.91
CA ILE A 263 13.14 21.28 -7.51
C ILE A 263 12.01 22.27 -7.27
N LEU A 264 10.84 21.97 -7.84
CA LEU A 264 9.57 22.60 -7.56
C LEU A 264 8.80 21.72 -6.56
N LEU A 265 8.35 22.31 -5.45
CA LEU A 265 7.42 21.64 -4.53
C LEU A 265 5.99 21.79 -5.05
N ILE A 266 5.27 20.68 -5.13
CA ILE A 266 3.93 20.56 -5.71
C ILE A 266 3.01 19.95 -4.65
N LEU A 267 1.78 20.47 -4.54
CA LEU A 267 0.78 19.91 -3.62
C LEU A 267 0.24 18.56 -4.17
N GLU A 268 -0.16 17.65 -3.28
CA GLU A 268 -0.72 16.35 -3.64
C GLU A 268 -1.91 16.45 -4.62
N ASN A 269 -2.76 17.47 -4.43
CA ASN A 269 -3.96 17.71 -5.24
C ASN A 269 -3.73 18.67 -6.43
N ASP A 270 -2.49 19.06 -6.72
CA ASP A 270 -2.21 19.95 -7.84
C ASP A 270 -2.25 19.16 -9.18
N PRO A 271 -3.11 19.53 -10.14
CA PRO A 271 -3.19 18.85 -11.43
C PRO A 271 -1.88 18.90 -12.22
N GLN A 272 -0.98 19.83 -11.92
CA GLN A 272 0.34 19.90 -12.55
C GLN A 272 1.25 18.72 -12.19
N ALA A 273 0.99 18.02 -11.08
CA ALA A 273 1.76 16.83 -10.70
C ALA A 273 1.77 15.76 -11.81
N CYS A 274 0.68 15.63 -12.56
CA CYS A 274 0.56 14.69 -13.68
C CYS A 274 1.28 15.14 -14.97
N ALA A 275 1.66 16.42 -15.06
CA ALA A 275 2.20 17.04 -16.27
C ALA A 275 3.69 17.41 -16.16
N LEU A 276 4.26 17.38 -14.95
CA LEU A 276 5.64 17.73 -14.68
C LEU A 276 6.50 16.47 -14.44
N PRO A 277 7.80 16.51 -14.78
CA PRO A 277 8.70 15.42 -14.43
C PRO A 277 8.87 15.39 -12.91
N LEU A 278 8.36 14.35 -12.27
CA LEU A 278 8.52 14.12 -10.83
C LEU A 278 9.87 13.45 -10.54
N VAL A 279 10.53 13.91 -9.49
CA VAL A 279 11.86 13.45 -9.04
C VAL A 279 11.86 12.99 -7.59
N GLY A 280 10.74 13.16 -6.87
CA GLY A 280 10.59 12.73 -5.49
C GLY A 280 9.23 13.11 -4.89
N MET A 281 9.14 12.97 -3.58
CA MET A 281 7.99 13.30 -2.76
C MET A 281 8.42 14.35 -1.73
#